data_AF-C0G8N8-F1
#
_entry.id   AF-C0G8N8-F1
#
_cell.length_a   1.000
_cell.length_b   1.000
_cell.length_c   1.000
_cell.angle_alpha   90.00
_cell.angle_beta   90.00
_cell.angle_gamma   90.00
#
_symmetry.space_group_name_H-M   'P 1'
#
loop_
_entity.id
_entity.type
_entity.pdbx_description
1 polymer ?
#
loop_
_entity_poly.entity_id
_entity_poly.type
_entity_poly.pdbx_seq_one_letter_code
_entity_poly.pdbx_strand_id
1 'polypeptide(L)'
;MTDLIHIHEDDWGMRNLFPLAAFSEVKEDIAKSATAAAKHQDASGFGYTDVYLIEPPSISYADVGLLVSDAEGVLLPILPRVQQFRATSFQGMTSGKQDSYGTYQDDTSCFGLGRHCYLKLDKKGPLVEGIWFGLDTDDVDAIGRLRMTIEAIDALVPSVIADYFLDISGPVGADGVLDSYFEAFQLQHLKAKQAVQEFQAKYRRQENMLDKLRKLVAFLGRFR
;
A
#
# COMPACT_ATOMS: atom_id res chain seq x y z
N MET A 1 -1.28 -19.74 -9.96
CA MET A 1 -1.89 -18.42 -10.18
C MET A 1 -2.43 -17.97 -8.84
N THR A 2 -2.17 -16.72 -8.46
CA THR A 2 -2.74 -16.15 -7.24
C THR A 2 -4.13 -15.64 -7.60
N ASP A 3 -5.15 -16.40 -7.24
CA ASP A 3 -6.54 -16.07 -7.63
C ASP A 3 -7.15 -14.96 -6.75
N LEU A 4 -6.53 -14.67 -5.60
CA LEU A 4 -7.00 -13.70 -4.61
C LEU A 4 -5.88 -12.80 -4.10
N ILE A 5 -6.12 -11.49 -4.15
CA ILE A 5 -5.42 -10.50 -3.33
C ILE A 5 -6.33 -10.08 -2.17
N HIS A 6 -5.83 -10.20 -0.94
CA HIS A 6 -6.54 -9.79 0.27
C HIS A 6 -5.63 -8.87 1.10
N ILE A 7 -6.03 -7.61 1.22
CA ILE A 7 -5.30 -6.55 1.95
C ILE A 7 -6.09 -6.07 3.18
N HIS A 8 -5.42 -5.29 4.04
CA HIS A 8 -6.11 -4.52 5.07
C HIS A 8 -6.86 -3.35 4.42
N GLU A 9 -8.01 -2.97 4.95
CA GLU A 9 -8.80 -1.85 4.43
C GLU A 9 -8.05 -0.51 4.43
N ASP A 10 -7.26 -0.24 5.48
CA ASP A 10 -6.43 0.97 5.57
C ASP A 10 -5.32 1.03 4.50
N ASP A 11 -4.97 -0.09 3.87
CA ASP A 11 -3.99 -0.09 2.78
C ASP A 11 -4.61 0.34 1.44
N TRP A 12 -5.94 0.33 1.33
CA TRP A 12 -6.64 0.67 0.10
C TRP A 12 -6.46 2.15 -0.22
N GLY A 13 -5.95 2.45 -1.42
CA GLY A 13 -5.83 3.83 -1.91
C GLY A 13 -4.73 4.63 -1.24
N MET A 14 -3.82 3.98 -0.51
CA MET A 14 -2.62 4.65 0.03
C MET A 14 -1.53 4.84 -1.03
N ARG A 15 -1.62 4.14 -2.16
CA ARG A 15 -0.75 4.32 -3.33
C ARG A 15 -1.58 4.31 -4.60
N ASN A 16 -1.44 5.37 -5.39
CA ASN A 16 -2.28 5.65 -6.54
C ASN A 16 -1.45 6.12 -7.73
N LEU A 17 -1.99 5.85 -8.91
CA LEU A 17 -1.70 6.67 -10.07
C LEU A 17 -2.92 7.56 -10.35
N PHE A 18 -2.66 8.80 -10.71
CA PHE A 18 -3.66 9.72 -11.21
C PHE A 18 -3.22 10.26 -12.59
N PRO A 19 -4.14 10.74 -13.43
CA PRO A 19 -3.74 11.43 -14.66
C PRO A 19 -2.92 12.69 -14.32
N LEU A 20 -1.92 13.01 -15.13
CA LEU A 20 -1.02 14.16 -14.92
C LEU A 20 -1.78 15.50 -14.82
N ALA A 21 -2.96 15.59 -15.47
CA ALA A 21 -3.84 16.74 -15.38
C ALA A 21 -4.28 17.06 -13.92
N ALA A 22 -4.30 16.05 -13.04
CA ALA A 22 -4.65 16.18 -11.63
C ALA A 22 -3.45 16.55 -10.73
N PHE A 23 -2.23 16.72 -11.27
CA PHE A 23 -1.01 16.80 -10.46
C PHE A 23 -1.03 17.88 -9.39
N SER A 24 -1.60 19.07 -9.67
CA SER A 24 -1.66 20.14 -8.66
C SER A 24 -2.47 19.75 -7.44
N GLU A 25 -3.64 19.12 -7.64
CA GLU A 25 -4.52 18.67 -6.56
C GLU A 25 -3.87 17.52 -5.78
N VAL A 26 -3.32 16.54 -6.49
CA VAL A 26 -2.60 15.40 -5.89
C VAL A 26 -1.44 15.86 -5.00
N LYS A 27 -0.64 16.81 -5.49
CA LYS A 27 0.48 17.37 -4.74
C LYS A 27 0.01 18.12 -3.50
N GLU A 28 -1.08 18.87 -3.62
CA GLU A 28 -1.67 19.59 -2.49
C GLU A 28 -2.21 18.63 -1.43
N ASP A 29 -2.94 17.59 -1.82
CA ASP A 29 -3.51 16.60 -0.89
C ASP A 29 -2.43 15.81 -0.14
N ILE A 30 -1.39 15.36 -0.85
CA ILE A 30 -0.22 14.72 -0.21
C ILE A 30 0.42 15.64 0.84
N ALA A 31 0.58 16.93 0.54
CA ALA A 31 1.13 17.89 1.49
C ALA A 31 0.20 18.14 2.69
N LYS A 32 -1.11 18.18 2.48
CA LYS A 32 -2.10 18.28 3.56
C LYS A 32 -2.08 17.03 4.45
N SER A 33 -2.03 15.85 3.85
CA SER A 33 -1.93 14.57 4.56
C SER A 33 -0.67 14.51 5.44
N ALA A 34 0.49 14.84 4.88
CA ALA A 34 1.75 14.91 5.63
C ALA A 34 1.69 15.92 6.80
N THR A 35 1.07 17.08 6.57
CA THR A 35 0.86 18.11 7.61
C THR A 35 -0.05 17.59 8.73
N ALA A 36 -1.14 16.90 8.37
CA ALA A 36 -2.05 16.30 9.33
C ALA A 36 -1.35 15.19 10.14
N ALA A 37 -0.61 14.30 9.47
CA ALA A 37 0.17 13.25 10.12
C ALA A 37 1.15 13.83 11.15
N ALA A 38 1.92 14.86 10.79
CA ALA A 38 2.85 15.52 11.70
C ALA A 38 2.16 16.19 12.89
N LYS A 39 0.99 16.82 12.67
CA LYS A 39 0.21 17.49 13.71
C LYS A 39 -0.42 16.52 14.70
N HIS A 40 -0.85 15.35 14.21
CA HIS A 40 -1.66 14.41 14.96
C HIS A 40 -0.90 13.16 15.41
N GLN A 41 0.41 13.11 15.21
CA GLN A 41 1.26 12.03 15.69
C GLN A 41 1.07 11.83 17.21
N ASP A 42 0.78 10.59 17.62
CA ASP A 42 0.62 10.28 19.04
C ASP A 42 1.95 10.45 19.79
N ALA A 43 1.87 10.94 21.03
CA ALA A 43 3.05 11.21 21.85
C ALA A 43 3.88 9.95 22.18
N SER A 44 3.28 8.76 22.11
CA SER A 44 3.99 7.49 22.24
C SER A 44 4.91 7.20 21.05
N GLY A 45 4.75 7.93 19.95
CA GLY A 45 5.39 7.65 18.65
C GLY A 45 4.70 6.54 17.87
N PHE A 46 3.58 5.98 18.36
CA PHE A 46 2.82 4.92 17.69
C PHE A 46 1.41 5.41 17.35
N GLY A 47 1.13 5.48 16.04
CA GLY A 47 -0.18 5.84 15.52
C GLY A 47 -0.45 7.34 15.53
N TYR A 48 -1.70 7.69 15.27
CA TYR A 48 -2.19 9.06 15.14
C TYR A 48 -3.43 9.24 16.01
N THR A 49 -3.61 10.47 16.50
CA THR A 49 -4.75 10.89 17.34
C THR A 49 -5.95 11.35 16.54
N ASP A 50 -5.79 11.52 15.22
CA ASP A 50 -6.81 11.95 14.29
C ASP A 50 -6.54 11.37 12.90
N VAL A 51 -7.54 11.39 12.02
CA VAL A 51 -7.48 10.82 10.66
C VAL A 51 -7.57 11.95 9.64
N TYR A 52 -6.71 11.89 8.62
CA TYR A 52 -6.87 12.68 7.41
C TYR A 52 -7.63 11.86 6.36
N LEU A 53 -8.68 12.45 5.78
CA LEU A 53 -9.39 11.84 4.66
C LEU A 53 -8.79 12.38 3.37
N ILE A 54 -8.24 11.48 2.56
CA ILE A 54 -7.71 11.77 1.23
C ILE A 54 -8.80 12.41 0.37
N GLU A 55 -8.51 13.59 -0.20
CA GLU A 55 -9.40 14.26 -1.16
C GLU A 55 -9.12 13.70 -2.56
N PRO A 56 -10.04 12.94 -3.19
CA PRO A 56 -9.83 12.49 -4.56
C PRO A 56 -9.75 13.69 -5.50
N PRO A 57 -8.82 13.70 -6.47
CA PRO A 57 -8.72 14.81 -7.41
C PRO A 57 -9.98 14.91 -8.28
N SER A 58 -10.27 16.11 -8.76
CA SER A 58 -11.43 16.41 -9.59
C SER A 58 -11.39 15.74 -10.97
N ILE A 59 -10.19 15.33 -11.43
CA ILE A 59 -9.95 14.70 -12.72
C ILE A 59 -9.53 13.24 -12.51
N SER A 60 -10.27 12.33 -13.11
CA SER A 60 -10.02 10.88 -13.13
C SER A 60 -9.44 10.44 -14.48
N TYR A 61 -9.00 9.17 -14.56
CA TYR A 61 -8.59 8.58 -15.83
C TYR A 61 -9.75 8.50 -16.85
N ALA A 62 -11.00 8.48 -16.38
CA ALA A 62 -12.17 8.41 -17.23
C ALA A 62 -12.37 9.74 -17.96
N ASP A 63 -12.05 10.86 -17.31
CA ASP A 63 -12.18 12.20 -17.89
C ASP A 63 -11.14 12.47 -18.99
N VAL A 64 -10.00 11.78 -18.92
CA VAL A 64 -8.94 11.83 -19.96
C VAL A 64 -8.99 10.64 -20.92
N GLY A 65 -10.01 9.80 -20.83
CA GLY A 65 -10.35 8.80 -21.84
C GLY A 65 -9.55 7.49 -21.80
N LEU A 66 -8.93 7.11 -20.67
CA LEU A 66 -8.23 5.82 -20.57
C LEU A 66 -9.24 4.66 -20.59
N LEU A 67 -9.19 3.84 -21.64
CA LEU A 67 -10.02 2.64 -21.75
C LEU A 67 -9.47 1.50 -20.89
N VAL A 68 -10.37 0.75 -20.26
CA VAL A 68 -10.02 -0.48 -19.52
C VAL A 68 -9.32 -1.46 -20.44
N SER A 69 -9.79 -1.64 -21.68
CA SER A 69 -9.18 -2.57 -22.64
C SER A 69 -7.72 -2.25 -22.95
N ASP A 70 -7.38 -0.97 -23.05
CA ASP A 70 -6.04 -0.53 -23.40
C ASP A 70 -5.10 -0.72 -22.21
N ALA A 71 -5.55 -0.33 -21.01
CA ALA A 71 -4.83 -0.57 -19.77
C ALA A 71 -4.60 -2.08 -19.54
N GLU A 72 -5.62 -2.91 -19.64
CA GLU A 72 -5.47 -4.37 -19.50
C GLU A 72 -4.52 -4.96 -20.55
N GLY A 73 -4.57 -4.44 -21.80
CA GLY A 73 -3.72 -4.88 -22.90
C GLY A 73 -2.22 -4.67 -22.63
N VAL A 74 -1.85 -3.57 -21.97
CA VAL A 74 -0.44 -3.31 -21.60
C VAL A 74 -0.02 -3.97 -20.29
N LEU A 75 -0.96 -4.23 -19.37
CA LEU A 75 -0.67 -4.84 -18.07
C LEU A 75 -0.51 -6.36 -18.12
N LEU A 76 -1.35 -7.06 -18.89
CA LEU A 76 -1.37 -8.53 -18.98
C LEU A 76 -0.02 -9.17 -19.31
N PRO A 77 0.82 -8.59 -20.20
CA PRO A 77 2.16 -9.14 -20.47
C PRO A 77 3.13 -9.03 -19.30
N ILE A 78 2.90 -8.12 -18.35
CA ILE A 78 3.85 -7.75 -17.28
C ILE A 78 3.48 -8.44 -15.96
N LEU A 79 2.21 -8.36 -15.57
CA LEU A 79 1.67 -8.94 -14.33
C LEU A 79 0.48 -9.86 -14.65
N PRO A 80 0.38 -11.03 -13.99
CA PRO A 80 -0.73 -11.94 -14.22
C PRO A 80 -2.02 -11.36 -13.64
N ARG A 81 -3.15 -11.58 -14.31
CA ARG A 81 -4.48 -11.19 -13.82
C ARG A 81 -4.83 -11.97 -12.55
N VAL A 82 -5.43 -11.27 -11.60
CA VAL A 82 -5.99 -11.79 -10.36
C VAL A 82 -7.51 -11.67 -10.46
N GLN A 83 -8.24 -12.75 -10.14
CA GLN A 83 -9.71 -12.76 -10.28
C GLN A 83 -10.40 -12.05 -9.12
N GLN A 84 -9.91 -12.25 -7.89
CA GLN A 84 -10.56 -11.77 -6.68
C GLN A 84 -9.72 -10.72 -5.96
N PHE A 85 -10.38 -9.68 -5.49
CA PHE A 85 -9.80 -8.67 -4.62
C PHE A 85 -10.66 -8.45 -3.39
N ARG A 86 -10.02 -8.41 -2.23
CA ARG A 86 -10.67 -8.15 -0.95
C ARG A 86 -9.87 -7.15 -0.14
N ALA A 87 -10.59 -6.29 0.55
CA ALA A 87 -10.00 -5.44 1.57
C ALA A 87 -10.94 -5.39 2.77
N THR A 88 -10.41 -5.74 3.93
CA THR A 88 -11.20 -5.91 5.15
C THR A 88 -10.38 -5.52 6.34
N SER A 89 -11.04 -5.40 7.48
CA SER A 89 -10.38 -5.19 8.76
C SER A 89 -9.57 -6.42 9.12
N PHE A 90 -8.69 -6.27 10.12
CA PHE A 90 -7.95 -7.39 10.69
C PHE A 90 -8.85 -8.56 11.13
N GLN A 91 -10.06 -8.27 11.64
CA GLN A 91 -11.03 -9.32 11.98
C GLN A 91 -11.55 -10.04 10.74
N GLY A 92 -11.84 -9.32 9.65
CA GLY A 92 -12.21 -9.90 8.37
C GLY A 92 -11.13 -10.79 7.76
N MET A 93 -9.85 -10.47 8.01
CA MET A 93 -8.72 -11.28 7.52
C MET A 93 -8.54 -12.60 8.30
N THR A 94 -8.87 -12.62 9.60
CA THR A 94 -8.49 -13.73 10.50
C THR A 94 -9.65 -14.62 10.94
N SER A 95 -10.86 -14.10 10.98
CA SER A 95 -12.01 -14.81 11.57
C SER A 95 -12.72 -15.77 10.63
N GLY A 96 -12.43 -15.72 9.32
CA GLY A 96 -13.18 -16.44 8.28
C GLY A 96 -14.63 -15.97 8.13
N LYS A 97 -15.04 -14.92 8.86
CA LYS A 97 -16.35 -14.28 8.72
C LYS A 97 -16.25 -13.11 7.75
N GLN A 98 -17.35 -12.85 7.07
CA GLN A 98 -17.47 -11.68 6.22
C GLN A 98 -17.48 -10.42 7.09
N ASP A 99 -16.61 -9.47 6.75
CA ASP A 99 -16.57 -8.14 7.30
C ASP A 99 -17.69 -7.31 6.65
N SER A 100 -18.59 -6.76 7.46
CA SER A 100 -19.72 -5.97 6.95
C SER A 100 -19.30 -4.66 6.30
N TYR A 101 -18.10 -4.16 6.61
CA TYR A 101 -17.54 -2.95 6.02
C TYR A 101 -16.43 -3.25 5.00
N GLY A 102 -16.12 -4.53 4.81
CA GLY A 102 -15.12 -4.96 3.84
C GLY A 102 -15.60 -4.86 2.40
N THR A 103 -14.65 -4.67 1.50
CA THR A 103 -14.87 -4.74 0.06
C THR A 103 -14.54 -6.14 -0.45
N TYR A 104 -15.44 -6.71 -1.26
CA TYR A 104 -15.32 -8.02 -1.89
C TYR A 104 -15.62 -7.92 -3.38
N GLN A 105 -14.67 -8.26 -4.23
CA GLN A 105 -14.80 -8.20 -5.69
C GLN A 105 -14.36 -9.53 -6.31
N ASP A 106 -15.28 -10.23 -6.98
CA ASP A 106 -15.05 -11.57 -7.53
C ASP A 106 -14.75 -11.60 -9.05
N ASP A 107 -14.73 -10.44 -9.71
CA ASP A 107 -14.21 -10.24 -11.06
C ASP A 107 -13.60 -8.84 -11.16
N THR A 108 -12.35 -8.74 -10.71
CA THR A 108 -11.62 -7.48 -10.68
C THR A 108 -10.69 -7.33 -11.88
N SER A 109 -10.35 -6.09 -12.23
CA SER A 109 -9.20 -5.80 -13.10
C SER A 109 -7.99 -5.52 -12.23
N CYS A 110 -7.51 -6.57 -11.58
CA CYS A 110 -6.30 -6.53 -10.77
C CYS A 110 -5.23 -7.45 -11.38
N PHE A 111 -3.98 -7.02 -11.28
CA PHE A 111 -2.82 -7.68 -11.85
C PHE A 111 -1.72 -7.69 -10.81
N GLY A 112 -1.11 -8.84 -10.52
CA GLY A 112 -0.10 -8.88 -9.47
C GLY A 112 0.46 -10.25 -9.15
N LEU A 113 1.54 -10.24 -8.36
CA LEU A 113 2.22 -11.44 -7.86
C LEU A 113 1.71 -11.84 -6.46
N GLY A 114 0.57 -11.27 -6.04
CA GLY A 114 -0.07 -11.45 -4.74
C GLY A 114 -0.14 -10.14 -3.98
N ARG A 115 -0.45 -10.21 -2.68
CA ARG A 115 -0.71 -9.01 -1.85
C ARG A 115 0.47 -8.04 -1.72
N HIS A 116 1.69 -8.48 -2.05
CA HIS A 116 2.92 -7.71 -1.88
C HIS A 116 3.37 -6.96 -3.14
N CYS A 117 2.75 -7.22 -4.29
CA CYS A 117 3.01 -6.51 -5.54
C CYS A 117 1.80 -6.65 -6.47
N TYR A 118 1.03 -5.59 -6.63
CA TYR A 118 -0.14 -5.57 -7.51
C TYR A 118 -0.50 -4.18 -7.99
N LEU A 119 -1.27 -4.10 -9.06
CA LEU A 119 -1.97 -2.92 -9.56
C LEU A 119 -3.42 -3.29 -9.84
N LYS A 120 -4.35 -2.39 -9.51
CA LYS A 120 -5.79 -2.58 -9.65
C LYS A 120 -6.41 -1.39 -10.36
N LEU A 121 -7.27 -1.68 -11.34
CA LEU A 121 -8.07 -0.71 -12.07
C LEU A 121 -9.49 -0.69 -11.49
N ASP A 122 -9.94 0.48 -11.07
CA ASP A 122 -11.36 0.74 -10.85
C ASP A 122 -12.00 1.22 -12.14
N LYS A 123 -13.25 0.80 -12.37
CA LYS A 123 -13.92 0.96 -13.66
C LYS A 123 -15.14 1.86 -13.52
N LYS A 124 -15.29 2.76 -14.50
CA LYS A 124 -16.51 3.51 -14.77
C LYS A 124 -17.00 3.16 -16.17
N GLY A 125 -17.77 2.08 -16.26
CA GLY A 125 -18.14 1.49 -17.55
C GLY A 125 -16.90 0.97 -18.30
N PRO A 126 -16.67 1.39 -19.56
CA PRO A 126 -15.49 0.97 -20.34
C PRO A 126 -14.22 1.76 -20.00
N LEU A 127 -14.31 2.78 -19.15
CA LEU A 127 -13.20 3.67 -18.80
C LEU A 127 -12.62 3.30 -17.44
N VAL A 128 -11.33 3.55 -17.26
CA VAL A 128 -10.65 3.47 -15.96
C VAL A 128 -11.03 4.70 -15.14
N GLU A 129 -11.55 4.50 -13.94
CA GLU A 129 -11.84 5.58 -12.99
C GLU A 129 -10.59 5.90 -12.16
N GLY A 130 -10.03 4.89 -11.51
CA GLY A 130 -8.88 5.02 -10.63
C GLY A 130 -7.90 3.87 -10.80
N ILE A 131 -6.65 4.11 -10.42
CA ILE A 131 -5.60 3.09 -10.41
C ILE A 131 -4.93 3.11 -9.05
N TRP A 132 -4.98 1.98 -8.37
CA TRP A 132 -4.33 1.75 -7.07
C TRP A 132 -3.26 0.68 -7.24
N PHE A 133 -2.23 0.71 -6.43
CA PHE A 133 -1.23 -0.33 -6.43
C PHE A 133 -0.73 -0.64 -5.02
N GLY A 134 -0.15 -1.81 -4.83
CA GLY A 134 0.47 -2.21 -3.58
C GLY A 134 1.88 -2.72 -3.84
N LEU A 135 2.79 -2.33 -2.96
CA LEU A 135 4.17 -2.81 -2.96
C LEU A 135 4.63 -2.98 -1.51
N ASP A 136 4.98 -4.20 -1.15
CA ASP A 136 5.50 -4.58 0.17
C ASP A 136 6.42 -5.80 0.04
N THR A 137 7.51 -5.63 -0.72
CA THR A 137 8.49 -6.68 -1.00
C THR A 137 9.87 -6.09 -1.26
N ASP A 138 10.91 -6.88 -1.03
CA ASP A 138 12.29 -6.63 -1.47
C ASP A 138 12.69 -7.43 -2.71
N ASP A 139 11.76 -8.15 -3.32
CA ASP A 139 11.99 -8.87 -4.57
C ASP A 139 12.17 -7.88 -5.73
N VAL A 140 13.39 -7.86 -6.28
CA VAL A 140 13.80 -6.99 -7.38
C VAL A 140 12.97 -7.25 -8.65
N ASP A 141 12.57 -8.49 -8.93
CA ASP A 141 11.74 -8.79 -10.11
C ASP A 141 10.32 -8.22 -9.92
N ALA A 142 9.75 -8.39 -8.74
CA ALA A 142 8.43 -7.83 -8.43
C ALA A 142 8.42 -6.30 -8.48
N ILE A 143 9.46 -5.64 -7.93
CA ILE A 143 9.64 -4.19 -8.00
C ILE A 143 9.80 -3.74 -9.45
N GLY A 144 10.66 -4.43 -10.23
CA GLY A 144 10.89 -4.14 -11.64
C GLY A 144 9.61 -4.26 -12.48
N ARG A 145 8.79 -5.28 -12.24
CA ARG A 145 7.50 -5.44 -12.92
C ARG A 145 6.51 -4.34 -12.57
N LEU A 146 6.41 -3.94 -11.29
CA LEU A 146 5.53 -2.83 -10.92
C LEU A 146 5.98 -1.52 -11.58
N ARG A 147 7.29 -1.25 -11.61
CA ARG A 147 7.84 -0.12 -12.36
C ARG A 147 7.41 -0.16 -13.83
N MET A 148 7.60 -1.30 -14.49
CA MET A 148 7.19 -1.48 -15.89
C MET A 148 5.68 -1.26 -16.08
N THR A 149 4.83 -1.69 -15.13
CA THR A 149 3.38 -1.41 -15.23
C THR A 149 3.05 0.06 -15.09
N ILE A 150 3.73 0.79 -14.21
CA ILE A 150 3.53 2.24 -14.03
C ILE A 150 3.95 2.97 -15.30
N GLU A 151 5.11 2.63 -15.86
CA GLU A 151 5.61 3.18 -17.13
C GLU A 151 4.68 2.83 -18.31
N ALA A 152 4.14 1.62 -18.36
CA ALA A 152 3.21 1.19 -19.40
C ALA A 152 1.88 1.96 -19.37
N ILE A 153 1.37 2.27 -18.17
CA ILE A 153 0.18 3.11 -18.02
C ILE A 153 0.49 4.57 -18.39
N ASP A 154 1.63 5.10 -17.95
CA ASP A 154 2.07 6.46 -18.29
C ASP A 154 2.21 6.68 -19.80
N ALA A 155 2.65 5.65 -20.54
CA ALA A 155 2.74 5.66 -21.99
C ALA A 155 1.36 5.74 -22.70
N LEU A 156 0.29 5.28 -22.04
CA LEU A 156 -1.09 5.44 -22.55
C LEU A 156 -1.65 6.82 -22.21
N VAL A 157 -1.52 7.21 -20.93
CA VAL A 157 -1.97 8.50 -20.41
C VAL A 157 -0.92 8.99 -19.40
N PRO A 158 -0.30 10.17 -19.63
CA PRO A 158 0.67 10.72 -18.70
C PRO A 158 0.12 10.76 -17.28
N SER A 159 0.90 10.28 -16.33
CA SER A 159 0.46 9.94 -14.99
C SER A 159 1.32 10.63 -13.93
N VAL A 160 0.75 10.77 -12.74
CA VAL A 160 1.43 11.19 -11.51
C VAL A 160 1.33 10.06 -10.50
N ILE A 161 2.44 9.74 -9.86
CA ILE A 161 2.46 8.84 -8.71
C ILE A 161 2.04 9.61 -7.45
N ALA A 162 1.24 8.98 -6.60
CA ALA A 162 0.87 9.49 -5.28
C ALA A 162 1.01 8.38 -4.26
N ASP A 163 1.91 8.56 -3.29
CA ASP A 163 2.18 7.59 -2.23
C ASP A 163 2.08 8.27 -0.87
N TYR A 164 0.97 8.01 -0.18
CA TYR A 164 0.65 8.58 1.13
C TYR A 164 1.45 7.95 2.27
N PHE A 165 2.08 6.79 2.06
CA PHE A 165 3.01 6.24 3.06
C PHE A 165 4.38 6.91 3.01
N LEU A 166 4.76 7.46 1.86
CA LEU A 166 6.05 8.11 1.64
C LEU A 166 5.98 9.63 1.64
N ASP A 167 4.78 10.21 1.66
CA ASP A 167 4.53 11.64 1.43
C ASP A 167 5.10 12.13 0.08
N ILE A 168 5.04 11.28 -0.94
CA ILE A 168 5.63 11.55 -2.27
C ILE A 168 4.54 11.70 -3.32
N SER A 169 4.71 12.72 -4.17
CA SER A 169 4.04 12.81 -5.48
C SER A 169 4.99 13.28 -6.57
N GLY A 170 4.79 12.83 -7.80
CA GLY A 170 5.61 13.26 -8.92
C GLY A 170 5.12 12.75 -10.29
N PRO A 171 5.33 13.50 -11.39
CA PRO A 171 5.04 13.03 -12.74
C PRO A 171 5.90 11.82 -13.07
N VAL A 172 5.28 10.75 -13.56
CA VAL A 172 5.99 9.49 -13.88
C VAL A 172 7.05 9.71 -14.96
N GLY A 173 6.70 10.42 -16.04
CA GLY A 173 7.61 10.72 -17.14
C GLY A 173 8.66 11.81 -16.87
N ALA A 174 8.76 12.35 -15.66
CA ALA A 174 9.80 13.34 -15.34
C ALA A 174 11.12 12.66 -14.92
N ASP A 175 12.24 13.20 -15.40
CA ASP A 175 13.58 12.65 -15.17
C ASP A 175 13.85 12.40 -13.67
N GLY A 176 14.23 11.15 -13.36
CA GLY A 176 14.63 10.73 -12.02
C GLY A 176 13.50 10.57 -11.00
N VAL A 177 12.24 10.85 -11.35
CA VAL A 177 11.12 10.72 -10.39
C VAL A 177 10.89 9.26 -9.99
N LEU A 178 10.78 8.34 -10.96
CA LEU A 178 10.60 6.93 -10.64
C LEU A 178 11.80 6.33 -9.92
N ASP A 179 13.03 6.71 -10.29
CA ASP A 179 14.23 6.24 -9.60
C ASP A 179 14.19 6.65 -8.12
N SER A 180 13.94 7.94 -7.86
CA SER A 180 13.82 8.47 -6.50
C SER A 180 12.68 7.81 -5.71
N TYR A 181 11.55 7.55 -6.37
CA TYR A 181 10.41 6.88 -5.76
C TYR A 181 10.75 5.46 -5.29
N PHE A 182 11.33 4.64 -6.18
CA PHE A 182 11.66 3.26 -5.85
C PHE A 182 12.83 3.15 -4.86
N GLU A 183 13.79 4.07 -4.89
CA GLU A 183 14.83 4.20 -3.86
C GLU A 183 14.23 4.53 -2.48
N ALA A 184 13.31 5.52 -2.43
CA ALA A 184 12.62 5.89 -1.19
C ALA A 184 11.79 4.73 -0.63
N PHE A 185 11.06 4.01 -1.49
CA PHE A 185 10.32 2.81 -1.12
C PHE A 185 11.23 1.75 -0.50
N GLN A 186 12.34 1.40 -1.18
CA GLN A 186 13.27 0.38 -0.68
C GLN A 186 13.87 0.77 0.67
N LEU A 187 14.21 2.06 0.85
CA LEU A 187 14.71 2.57 2.12
C LEU A 187 13.65 2.47 3.24
N GLN A 188 12.38 2.83 2.95
CA GLN A 188 11.29 2.69 3.91
C GLN A 188 11.07 1.23 4.30
N HIS A 189 11.03 0.33 3.31
CA HIS A 189 10.80 -1.09 3.54
C HIS A 189 11.93 -1.72 4.37
N LEU A 190 13.18 -1.33 4.13
CA LEU A 190 14.33 -1.74 4.94
C LEU A 190 14.20 -1.27 6.39
N LYS A 191 13.85 0.00 6.61
CA LYS A 191 13.63 0.57 7.96
C LYS A 191 12.50 -0.14 8.69
N ALA A 192 11.39 -0.43 8.01
CA ALA A 192 10.26 -1.16 8.58
C ALA A 192 10.68 -2.57 9.02
N LYS A 193 11.41 -3.31 8.16
CA LYS A 193 11.98 -4.63 8.51
C LYS A 193 12.89 -4.57 9.74
N GLN A 194 13.76 -3.57 9.82
CA GLN A 194 14.65 -3.37 10.98
C GLN A 194 13.85 -3.08 12.26
N ALA A 195 12.87 -2.17 12.20
CA ALA A 195 12.03 -1.82 13.34
C ALA A 195 11.25 -3.04 13.88
N VAL A 196 10.72 -3.88 12.99
CA VAL A 196 10.04 -5.13 13.38
C VAL A 196 11.01 -6.09 14.07
N GLN A 197 12.23 -6.26 13.54
CA GLN A 197 13.25 -7.12 14.16
C GLN A 197 13.65 -6.62 15.55
N GLU A 198 13.86 -5.31 15.71
CA GLU A 198 14.17 -4.68 16.99
C GLU A 198 13.03 -4.86 18.01
N PHE A 199 11.79 -4.63 17.58
CA PHE A 199 10.61 -4.85 18.41
C PHE A 199 10.51 -6.31 18.90
N GLN A 200 10.65 -7.27 17.98
CA GLN A 200 10.65 -8.70 18.31
C GLN A 200 11.81 -9.10 19.23
N ALA A 201 12.99 -8.50 19.05
CA ALA A 201 14.14 -8.74 19.93
C ALA A 201 13.89 -8.18 21.34
N LYS A 202 13.31 -6.98 21.45
CA LYS A 202 12.93 -6.36 22.73
C LYS A 202 11.90 -7.21 23.48
N TYR A 203 10.85 -7.65 22.77
CA TYR A 203 9.79 -8.47 23.37
C TYR A 203 10.33 -9.82 23.87
N ARG A 204 11.15 -10.52 23.07
CA ARG A 204 11.82 -11.77 23.50
C ARG A 204 12.71 -11.59 24.73
N ARG A 205 13.40 -10.44 24.85
CA ARG A 205 14.19 -10.13 26.06
C ARG A 205 13.31 -9.95 27.29
N GLN A 206 12.15 -9.29 27.15
CA GLN A 206 11.19 -9.11 28.24
C GLN A 206 10.58 -10.44 28.69
N GLU A 207 10.15 -11.30 27.77
CA GLU A 207 9.63 -12.64 28.10
C GLU A 207 10.67 -13.49 28.84
N ASN A 208 11.93 -13.49 28.37
CA ASN A 208 13.02 -14.20 29.03
C ASN A 208 13.31 -13.66 30.44
N MET A 209 13.16 -12.35 30.67
CA MET A 209 13.32 -11.74 31.99
C MET A 209 12.19 -12.14 32.92
N LEU A 210 10.94 -12.12 32.44
CA LEU A 210 9.76 -12.56 33.19
C LEU A 210 9.84 -14.04 33.56
N ASP A 211 10.31 -14.90 32.66
CA ASP A 211 10.50 -16.33 32.94
C ASP A 211 11.58 -16.56 34.01
N LYS A 212 12.71 -15.83 33.94
CA LYS A 212 13.75 -15.87 34.98
C LYS A 212 13.23 -15.42 36.34
N LEU A 213 12.44 -14.34 36.39
CA LEU A 213 11.81 -13.86 37.62
C LEU A 213 10.83 -14.89 38.20
N ARG A 214 9.98 -15.50 37.36
CA ARG A 214 9.06 -16.57 37.79
C ARG A 214 9.82 -17.77 38.40
N LYS A 215 10.91 -18.20 37.76
CA LYS A 215 11.78 -19.28 38.27
C LYS A 215 12.44 -18.91 39.60
N LEU A 216 12.89 -17.67 39.76
CA LEU A 216 13.49 -17.20 41.01
C LEU A 216 12.47 -17.15 42.15
N VAL A 217 11.26 -16.65 41.89
CA VAL A 217 10.16 -16.63 42.88
C VAL A 217 9.76 -18.06 43.28
N ALA A 218 9.64 -18.98 42.32
CA ALA A 218 9.34 -20.39 42.59
C ALA A 218 10.44 -21.08 43.41
N PHE A 219 11.71 -20.73 43.18
CA PHE A 219 12.84 -21.23 43.96
C PHE A 219 12.80 -20.71 45.40
N LEU A 220 12.63 -19.39 45.59
CA LEU A 220 12.56 -18.77 46.92
C LEU A 220 11.33 -19.22 47.72
N GLY A 221 10.21 -19.50 47.03
CA GLY A 221 8.99 -20.03 47.65
C GLY A 221 9.11 -21.47 48.16
N ARG A 222 10.12 -22.25 47.74
CA ARG A 222 10.40 -23.60 48.26
C ARG A 222 11.21 -23.62 49.56
N PHE A 223 11.75 -22.47 49.98
CA PHE A 223 12.51 -22.31 51.23
C PHE A 223 11.71 -21.62 52.35
N ARG A 224 10.39 -21.53 52.19
CA ARG A 224 9.42 -21.21 53.25
C ARG A 224 8.63 -22.46 53.59
#